data_AF-A0AA46S9S1-F1
#
_entry.id   AF-A0AA46S9S1-F1
#
_cell.length_a   1.000
_cell.length_b   1.000
_cell.length_c   1.000
_cell.angle_alpha   90.00
_cell.angle_beta   90.00
_cell.angle_gamma   90.00
#
_symmetry.space_group_name_H-M   'P 1'
#
loop_
_entity.id
_entity.type
_entity.pdbx_description
1 polymer ?
#
loop_
_entity_poly.entity_id
_entity_poly.type
_entity_poly.pdbx_seq_one_letter_code
_entity_poly.pdbx_strand_id
1 'polypeptide(L)'
;MSIGNYINGPSCKIIFCAYCGKIVNKSVRGRKLTCTDECAVLYQRLVWNRQHAEKMANNPDYAKEQSARQYARIKSDPEKLAAHQAAQRERNQMPNYRESLRKSWKKYKRTNRDQENRRMRKYRDENPEIIAQLEAKRREKRSAERERLKIEEPEQYQALLEKEAEYLRKLKAEKRLAELQKDLSKLVNNDE
;
A
#
# COMPACT_ATOMS: atom_id res chain seq x y z
N MET A 1 -30.47 -19.66 -0.41
CA MET A 1 -31.51 -19.59 0.63
C MET A 1 -32.23 -18.25 0.49
N SER A 2 -33.43 -18.26 -0.07
CA SER A 2 -34.26 -17.07 -0.30
C SER A 2 -35.14 -16.83 0.91
N ILE A 3 -34.97 -15.71 1.60
CA ILE A 3 -35.92 -15.23 2.62
C ILE A 3 -36.90 -14.31 1.88
N GLY A 4 -37.97 -14.91 1.35
CA GLY A 4 -39.10 -14.18 0.79
C GLY A 4 -40.04 -13.75 1.91
N ASN A 5 -39.90 -12.51 2.40
CA ASN A 5 -40.89 -11.90 3.27
C ASN A 5 -42.01 -11.29 2.42
N TYR A 6 -42.96 -12.12 1.98
CA TYR A 6 -44.21 -11.66 1.39
C TYR A 6 -45.37 -12.15 2.27
N ILE A 7 -45.98 -11.23 3.00
CA ILE A 7 -47.26 -11.45 3.69
C ILE A 7 -48.36 -11.15 2.66
N ASN A 8 -49.13 -12.17 2.28
CA ASN A 8 -50.23 -12.04 1.32
C ASN A 8 -51.51 -11.55 2.02
N GLY A 9 -51.95 -10.34 1.66
CA GLY A 9 -53.24 -9.73 2.02
C GLY A 9 -53.67 -8.74 0.92
N PRO A 10 -54.95 -8.31 0.90
CA PRO A 10 -55.61 -7.75 -0.29
C PRO A 10 -54.99 -6.44 -0.82
N SER A 11 -54.62 -6.47 -2.11
CA SER A 11 -54.40 -5.39 -3.09
C SER A 11 -53.64 -4.10 -2.75
N CYS A 12 -52.84 -4.04 -1.67
CA CYS A 12 -51.78 -3.02 -1.54
C CYS A 12 -50.48 -3.70 -1.12
N LYS A 13 -49.66 -4.14 -2.09
CA LYS A 13 -48.29 -4.58 -1.82
C LYS A 13 -47.50 -3.38 -1.28
N ILE A 14 -47.36 -3.29 0.04
CA ILE A 14 -46.46 -2.33 0.68
C ILE A 14 -45.05 -2.71 0.23
N ILE A 15 -44.41 -1.81 -0.53
CA ILE A 15 -43.04 -2.01 -1.02
C ILE A 15 -42.11 -1.28 -0.07
N PHE A 16 -41.14 -2.02 0.48
CA PHE A 16 -40.10 -1.45 1.32
C PHE A 16 -38.89 -1.02 0.47
N CYS A 17 -38.20 0.01 0.94
CA CYS A 17 -37.02 0.56 0.30
C CYS A 17 -35.90 -0.48 0.35
N ALA A 18 -35.37 -0.86 -0.81
CA ALA A 18 -34.29 -1.84 -0.92
C ALA A 18 -32.97 -1.43 -0.24
N TYR A 19 -32.86 -0.17 0.21
CA TYR A 19 -31.70 0.33 0.95
C TYR A 19 -31.98 0.49 2.46
N CYS A 20 -32.99 1.28 2.83
CA CYS A 20 -33.23 1.68 4.23
C CYS A 20 -34.48 1.04 4.87
N GLY A 21 -35.20 0.16 4.16
CA GLY A 21 -36.35 -0.55 4.70
C GLY A 21 -37.61 0.29 4.93
N LYS A 22 -37.59 1.61 4.68
CA LYS A 22 -38.79 2.47 4.78
C LYS A 22 -39.80 2.19 3.68
N ILE A 23 -41.08 2.45 3.91
CA ILE A 23 -42.14 2.28 2.90
C ILE A 23 -41.87 3.20 1.70
N VAL A 24 -41.99 2.65 0.50
CA VAL A 24 -41.85 3.36 -0.78
C VAL A 24 -43.22 3.81 -1.26
N ASN A 25 -43.44 5.11 -1.34
CA ASN A 25 -44.64 5.65 -1.97
C ASN A 25 -44.57 5.46 -3.49
N LYS A 26 -45.34 4.49 -4.01
CA LYS A 26 -45.35 4.09 -5.41
C LYS A 26 -45.97 5.14 -6.35
N SER A 27 -46.89 5.97 -5.87
CA SER A 27 -47.47 7.04 -6.70
C SER A 27 -46.43 8.12 -7.05
N VAL A 28 -45.48 8.37 -6.15
CA VAL A 28 -44.41 9.37 -6.34
C VAL A 28 -43.16 8.76 -7.00
N ARG A 29 -42.79 7.53 -6.63
CA ARG A 29 -41.53 6.90 -7.06
C ARG A 29 -41.67 6.02 -8.31
N GLY A 30 -42.90 5.74 -8.75
CA GLY A 30 -43.18 4.87 -9.88
C GLY A 30 -42.52 3.49 -9.73
N ARG A 31 -41.69 3.07 -10.69
CA ARG A 31 -41.04 1.75 -10.69
C ARG A 31 -39.85 1.63 -9.74
N LYS A 32 -39.35 2.73 -9.15
CA LYS A 32 -38.15 2.69 -8.28
C LYS A 32 -38.41 1.86 -7.01
N LEU A 33 -37.40 1.11 -6.57
CA LEU A 33 -37.46 0.25 -5.37
C LEU A 33 -36.96 0.98 -4.11
N THR A 34 -36.66 2.28 -4.20
CA THR A 34 -36.10 3.08 -3.10
C THR A 34 -36.99 4.28 -2.78
N CYS A 35 -37.00 4.70 -1.51
CA CYS A 35 -37.85 5.79 -1.04
C CYS A 35 -37.35 7.19 -1.48
N THR A 36 -36.04 7.37 -1.65
CA THR A 36 -35.43 8.63 -2.11
C THR A 36 -34.39 8.37 -3.20
N ASP A 37 -34.00 9.41 -3.94
CA ASP A 37 -32.92 9.30 -4.93
C ASP A 37 -31.56 9.08 -4.28
N GLU A 38 -31.32 9.63 -3.10
CA GLU A 38 -30.15 9.29 -2.27
C GLU A 38 -30.10 7.78 -1.97
N CYS A 39 -31.22 7.20 -1.54
CA CYS A 39 -31.31 5.75 -1.33
C CYS A 39 -31.10 4.97 -2.64
N ALA A 40 -31.50 5.51 -3.80
CA ALA A 40 -31.25 4.88 -5.10
C ALA A 40 -29.75 4.84 -5.43
N VAL A 41 -29.04 5.96 -5.23
CA VAL A 41 -27.59 6.06 -5.43
C VAL A 41 -26.85 5.12 -4.49
N LEU A 42 -27.24 5.11 -3.20
CA LEU A 42 -26.62 4.24 -2.21
C LEU A 42 -26.87 2.76 -2.49
N TYR A 43 -28.08 2.39 -2.91
CA TYR A 43 -28.40 1.04 -3.34
C TYR A 43 -27.58 0.61 -4.55
N GLN A 44 -27.48 1.45 -5.59
CA GLN A 44 -26.65 1.18 -6.76
C GLN A 44 -25.18 0.99 -6.38
N ARG A 45 -24.66 1.83 -5.48
CA ARG A 45 -23.29 1.69 -4.96
C ARG A 45 -23.09 0.37 -4.21
N LEU A 46 -24.07 -0.04 -3.40
CA LEU A 46 -24.03 -1.32 -2.68
C LEU A 46 -24.00 -2.51 -3.65
N VAL A 47 -24.86 -2.49 -4.67
CA VAL A 47 -24.90 -3.54 -5.70
C VAL A 47 -23.58 -3.60 -6.47
N TRP A 48 -23.03 -2.46 -6.89
CA TRP A 48 -21.73 -2.41 -7.55
C TRP A 48 -20.63 -2.97 -6.64
N ASN A 49 -20.53 -2.50 -5.39
CA ASN A 49 -19.51 -2.98 -4.45
C ASN A 49 -19.55 -4.50 -4.29
N ARG A 50 -20.76 -5.09 -4.21
CA ARG A 50 -20.93 -6.54 -4.12
C ARG A 50 -20.43 -7.24 -5.38
N GLN A 51 -20.84 -6.79 -6.56
CA GLN A 51 -20.38 -7.35 -7.84
C GLN A 51 -18.86 -7.21 -8.01
N HIS A 52 -18.30 -6.10 -7.55
CA HIS A 52 -16.86 -5.86 -7.58
C HIS A 52 -16.11 -6.83 -6.65
N ALA A 53 -16.63 -7.06 -5.44
CA ALA A 53 -16.07 -8.02 -4.49
C ALA A 53 -16.13 -9.46 -5.05
N GLU A 54 -17.25 -9.85 -5.67
CA GLU A 54 -17.40 -11.15 -6.34
C GLU A 54 -16.37 -11.32 -7.46
N LYS A 55 -16.14 -10.29 -8.29
CA LYS A 55 -15.10 -10.33 -9.34
C LYS A 55 -13.68 -10.42 -8.77
N MET A 56 -13.40 -9.72 -7.67
CA MET A 56 -12.10 -9.80 -6.99
C MET A 56 -11.86 -11.16 -6.33
N ALA A 57 -12.92 -11.81 -5.82
CA ALA A 57 -12.82 -13.15 -5.25
C ALA A 57 -12.48 -14.19 -6.35
N ASN A 58 -13.06 -14.05 -7.54
CA ASN A 58 -12.83 -14.95 -8.66
C ASN A 58 -11.50 -14.70 -9.38
N ASN A 59 -11.04 -13.44 -9.46
CA ASN A 59 -9.75 -13.07 -10.02
C ASN A 59 -8.98 -12.15 -9.04
N PRO A 60 -7.97 -12.69 -8.31
CA PRO A 60 -7.15 -11.92 -7.37
C PRO A 60 -6.43 -10.71 -8.00
N ASP A 61 -6.18 -10.74 -9.31
CA ASP A 61 -5.52 -9.65 -10.05
C ASP A 61 -6.49 -8.68 -10.72
N TYR A 62 -7.81 -8.91 -10.64
CA TYR A 62 -8.83 -8.08 -11.26
C TYR A 62 -8.67 -6.58 -10.92
N ALA A 63 -8.43 -6.27 -9.65
CA ALA A 63 -8.25 -4.88 -9.21
C ALA A 63 -6.98 -4.24 -9.82
N LYS A 64 -5.90 -5.00 -9.96
CA LYS A 64 -4.66 -4.51 -10.59
C LYS A 64 -4.88 -4.27 -12.07
N GLU A 65 -5.54 -5.19 -12.77
CA GLU A 65 -5.87 -5.05 -14.19
C GLU A 65 -6.77 -3.84 -14.44
N GLN A 66 -7.82 -3.64 -13.65
CA GLN A 66 -8.70 -2.47 -13.80
C GLN A 66 -7.96 -1.16 -13.55
N SER A 67 -7.11 -1.12 -12.51
CA SER A 67 -6.26 0.05 -12.25
C SER A 67 -5.29 0.33 -13.39
N ALA A 68 -4.67 -0.72 -13.96
CA ALA A 68 -3.76 -0.57 -15.09
C ALA A 68 -4.49 -0.07 -16.35
N ARG A 69 -5.68 -0.61 -16.65
CA ARG A 69 -6.52 -0.16 -17.77
C ARG A 69 -6.99 1.28 -17.60
N GLN A 70 -7.31 1.71 -16.39
CA GLN A 70 -7.65 3.10 -16.10
C GLN A 70 -6.44 4.01 -16.32
N TYR A 71 -5.28 3.65 -15.77
CA TYR A 71 -4.07 4.44 -15.90
C TYR A 71 -3.60 4.53 -17.36
N ALA A 72 -3.70 3.44 -18.13
CA ALA A 72 -3.41 3.43 -19.56
C ALA A 72 -4.29 4.43 -20.32
N ARG A 73 -5.61 4.46 -20.04
CA ARG A 73 -6.55 5.43 -20.63
C ARG A 73 -6.26 6.88 -20.25
N ILE A 74 -5.79 7.12 -19.04
CA ILE A 74 -5.37 8.45 -18.59
C ILE A 74 -4.08 8.86 -19.30
N LYS A 75 -3.11 7.95 -19.42
CA LYS A 75 -1.80 8.21 -20.01
C LYS A 75 -1.87 8.42 -21.54
N SER A 76 -2.81 7.76 -22.22
CA SER A 76 -2.98 7.91 -23.67
C SER A 76 -3.52 9.27 -24.10
N ASP A 77 -4.07 10.05 -23.17
CA ASP A 77 -4.73 11.33 -23.45
C ASP A 77 -4.02 12.46 -22.68
N PRO A 78 -3.38 13.42 -23.39
CA PRO A 78 -2.63 14.51 -22.75
C PRO A 78 -3.46 15.37 -21.79
N GLU A 79 -4.73 15.64 -22.11
CA GLU A 79 -5.60 16.48 -21.28
C GLU A 79 -5.99 15.74 -20.00
N LYS A 80 -6.33 14.45 -20.12
CA LYS A 80 -6.63 13.61 -18.94
C LYS A 80 -5.40 13.42 -18.06
N LEU A 81 -4.21 13.29 -18.66
CA LEU A 81 -2.97 13.18 -17.90
C LEU A 81 -2.67 14.48 -17.13
N ALA A 82 -2.84 15.64 -17.77
CA ALA A 82 -2.66 16.94 -17.14
C ALA A 82 -3.64 17.14 -15.97
N ALA A 83 -4.92 16.82 -16.18
CA ALA A 83 -5.95 16.87 -15.12
C ALA A 83 -5.63 15.92 -13.96
N HIS A 84 -5.18 14.70 -14.25
CA HIS A 84 -4.76 13.75 -13.23
C HIS A 84 -3.58 14.27 -12.40
N GLN A 85 -2.58 14.86 -13.05
CA GLN A 85 -1.43 15.46 -12.36
C GLN A 85 -1.80 16.68 -11.52
N ALA A 86 -2.72 17.53 -12.00
CA ALA A 86 -3.23 18.67 -11.25
C ALA A 86 -3.96 18.19 -9.97
N ALA A 87 -4.89 17.25 -10.10
CA ALA A 87 -5.58 16.66 -8.96
C ALA A 87 -4.63 15.98 -7.96
N GLN A 88 -3.53 15.38 -8.45
CA GLN A 88 -2.52 14.78 -7.57
C GLN A 88 -1.70 15.84 -6.82
N ARG A 89 -1.41 16.99 -7.46
CA ARG A 89 -0.78 18.14 -6.81
C ARG A 89 -1.67 18.73 -5.71
N GLU A 90 -2.95 18.91 -5.98
CA GLU A 90 -3.93 19.38 -4.99
C GLU A 90 -4.02 18.44 -3.79
N ARG A 91 -4.14 17.12 -4.01
CA ARG A 91 -4.13 16.13 -2.92
C ARG A 91 -2.86 16.21 -2.08
N ASN A 92 -1.70 16.42 -2.70
CA ASN A 92 -0.43 16.54 -1.98
C ASN A 92 -0.31 17.80 -1.11
N GLN A 93 -1.16 18.80 -1.36
CA GLN A 93 -1.26 20.03 -0.57
C GLN A 93 -2.33 19.96 0.51
N MET A 94 -3.22 18.94 0.47
CA MET A 94 -4.23 18.76 1.51
C MET A 94 -3.58 18.57 2.89
N PRO A 95 -4.13 19.20 3.94
CA PRO A 95 -3.65 19.01 5.31
C PRO A 95 -3.59 17.52 5.67
N ASN A 96 -2.51 17.11 6.32
CA ASN A 96 -2.28 15.75 6.80
C ASN A 96 -2.23 14.65 5.73
N TYR A 97 -2.37 14.94 4.43
CA TYR A 97 -2.30 13.92 3.37
C TYR A 97 -0.93 13.24 3.31
N ARG A 98 0.15 14.03 3.41
CA ARG A 98 1.52 13.48 3.43
C ARG A 98 1.76 12.59 4.65
N GLU A 99 1.23 12.99 5.80
CA GLU A 99 1.38 12.22 7.04
C GLU A 99 0.55 10.92 7.00
N SER A 100 -0.70 11.00 6.52
CA SER A 100 -1.57 9.83 6.35
C SER A 100 -0.98 8.84 5.34
N LEU A 101 -0.40 9.34 4.25
CA LEU A 101 0.32 8.53 3.26
C LEU A 101 1.54 7.84 3.87
N ARG A 102 2.31 8.55 4.70
CA ARG A 102 3.46 7.96 5.40
C ARG A 102 3.02 6.86 6.38
N LYS A 103 1.93 7.09 7.12
CA LYS A 103 1.36 6.10 8.06
C LYS A 103 0.86 4.85 7.33
N SER A 104 0.11 5.03 6.25
CA SER A 104 -0.41 3.91 5.45
C SER A 104 0.71 3.12 4.80
N TRP A 105 1.72 3.79 4.25
CA TRP A 105 2.90 3.15 3.67
C TRP A 105 3.69 2.36 4.71
N LYS A 106 3.91 2.93 5.90
CA LYS A 106 4.58 2.23 7.01
C LYS A 106 3.82 0.98 7.43
N LYS A 107 2.48 1.05 7.51
CA LYS A 107 1.62 -0.11 7.80
C LYS A 107 1.75 -1.18 6.71
N TYR A 108 1.61 -0.80 5.44
CA TYR A 108 1.76 -1.70 4.29
C TYR A 108 3.12 -2.41 4.30
N LYS A 109 4.21 -1.65 4.47
CA LYS A 109 5.59 -2.15 4.57
C LYS A 109 5.76 -3.15 5.70
N ARG A 110 5.16 -2.89 6.86
CA ARG A 110 5.23 -3.81 8.01
C ARG A 110 4.48 -5.11 7.72
N THR A 111 3.28 -5.04 7.17
CA THR A 111 2.44 -6.22 6.85
C THR A 111 3.04 -7.06 5.73
N ASN A 112 3.69 -6.44 4.74
CA ASN A 112 4.20 -7.12 3.54
C ASN A 112 5.74 -7.22 3.51
N ARG A 113 6.41 -7.10 4.66
CA ARG A 113 7.87 -7.02 4.76
C ARG A 113 8.58 -8.16 4.03
N ASP A 114 8.10 -9.39 4.21
CA ASP A 114 8.77 -10.57 3.64
C ASP A 114 8.54 -10.72 2.14
N GLN A 115 7.35 -10.35 1.66
CA GLN A 115 7.05 -10.32 0.22
C GLN A 115 7.92 -9.26 -0.47
N GLU A 116 8.04 -8.10 0.16
CA GLU A 116 8.85 -7.03 -0.39
C GLU A 116 10.34 -7.36 -0.37
N ASN A 117 10.84 -7.93 0.73
CA ASN A 117 12.22 -8.38 0.80
C ASN A 117 12.53 -9.41 -0.28
N ARG A 118 11.63 -10.36 -0.53
CA ARG A 118 11.75 -11.33 -1.63
C ARG A 118 11.79 -10.64 -3.00
N ARG A 119 10.88 -9.69 -3.24
CA ARG A 119 10.87 -8.91 -4.49
C ARG A 119 12.15 -8.09 -4.67
N MET A 120 12.66 -7.48 -3.61
CA MET A 120 13.88 -6.68 -3.66
C MET A 120 15.13 -7.52 -3.85
N ARG A 121 15.18 -8.74 -3.29
CA ARG A 121 16.25 -9.71 -3.58
C ARG A 121 16.21 -10.11 -5.05
N LYS A 122 15.07 -10.56 -5.55
CA LYS A 122 14.87 -10.90 -6.97
C LYS A 122 15.29 -9.74 -7.89
N TYR A 123 14.87 -8.52 -7.59
CA TYR A 123 15.27 -7.34 -8.36
C TYR A 123 16.79 -7.12 -8.34
N ARG A 124 17.46 -7.28 -7.19
CA ARG A 124 18.92 -7.15 -7.10
C ARG A 124 19.63 -8.24 -7.89
N ASP A 125 19.16 -9.48 -7.79
CA ASP A 125 19.73 -10.64 -8.48
C ASP A 125 19.57 -10.51 -10.00
N GLU A 126 18.44 -9.97 -10.47
CA GLU A 126 18.16 -9.72 -11.89
C GLU A 126 18.85 -8.48 -12.45
N ASN A 127 19.29 -7.54 -11.61
CA ASN A 127 19.85 -6.25 -12.04
C ASN A 127 21.18 -5.90 -11.35
N PRO A 128 22.20 -6.79 -11.36
CA PRO A 128 23.42 -6.60 -10.59
C PRO A 128 24.20 -5.34 -11.01
N GLU A 129 24.21 -5.00 -12.29
CA GLU A 129 24.91 -3.82 -12.82
C GLU A 129 24.29 -2.50 -12.34
N ILE A 130 22.95 -2.40 -12.36
CA ILE A 130 22.23 -1.22 -11.88
C ILE A 130 22.50 -1.02 -10.38
N ILE A 131 22.49 -2.11 -9.61
CA ILE A 131 22.78 -2.06 -8.18
C ILE A 131 24.24 -1.62 -7.95
N ALA A 132 25.20 -2.18 -8.69
CA ALA A 132 26.61 -1.79 -8.59
C ALA A 132 26.82 -0.30 -8.89
N GLN A 133 26.18 0.24 -9.95
CA GLN A 133 26.24 1.66 -10.28
C GLN A 133 25.63 2.54 -9.18
N LEU A 134 24.49 2.14 -8.62
CA LEU A 134 23.85 2.86 -7.52
C LEU A 134 24.72 2.84 -6.25
N GLU A 135 25.37 1.72 -5.96
CA GLU A 135 26.30 1.60 -4.84
C GLU A 135 27.56 2.43 -5.04
N ALA A 136 28.12 2.47 -6.26
CA ALA A 136 29.24 3.32 -6.62
C ALA A 136 28.90 4.80 -6.38
N LYS A 137 27.76 5.28 -6.91
CA LYS A 137 27.28 6.65 -6.69
C LYS A 137 27.08 6.97 -5.20
N ARG A 138 26.60 6.01 -4.40
CA ARG A 138 26.45 6.19 -2.95
C ARG A 138 27.79 6.25 -2.23
N ARG A 139 28.80 5.49 -2.69
CA ARG A 139 30.16 5.55 -2.13
C ARG A 139 30.81 6.89 -2.45
N GLU A 140 30.71 7.33 -3.70
CA GLU A 140 31.22 8.63 -4.16
C GLU A 140 30.61 9.78 -3.35
N LYS A 141 29.28 9.84 -3.23
CA LYS A 141 28.61 10.87 -2.41
C LYS A 141 29.05 10.86 -0.95
N ARG A 142 29.20 9.67 -0.34
CA ARG A 142 29.67 9.56 1.05
C ARG A 142 31.14 9.99 1.19
N SER A 143 31.97 9.68 0.20
CA SER A 143 33.38 10.11 0.18
C SER A 143 33.48 11.62 0.06
N ALA A 144 32.74 12.22 -0.87
CA ALA A 144 32.69 13.67 -1.04
C ALA A 144 32.17 14.37 0.23
N GLU A 145 31.11 13.83 0.86
CA GLU A 145 30.59 14.36 2.12
C GLU A 145 31.63 14.28 3.24
N ARG A 146 32.39 13.18 3.34
CA ARG A 146 33.46 13.04 4.33
C ARG A 146 34.57 14.06 4.13
N GLU A 147 35.03 14.23 2.90
CA GLU A 147 36.07 15.24 2.59
C GLU A 147 35.56 16.65 2.88
N ARG A 148 34.29 16.95 2.56
CA ARG A 148 33.65 18.22 2.94
C ARG A 148 33.64 18.42 4.44
N LEU A 149 33.11 17.45 5.20
CA LEU A 149 33.03 17.53 6.67
C LEU A 149 34.42 17.66 7.30
N LYS A 150 35.44 16.99 6.76
CA LYS A 150 36.81 17.08 7.26
C LYS A 150 37.40 18.49 7.14
N ILE A 151 37.03 19.24 6.10
CA ILE A 151 37.55 20.59 5.83
C ILE A 151 36.67 21.67 6.49
N GLU A 152 35.35 21.56 6.34
CA GLU A 152 34.40 22.61 6.73
C GLU A 152 33.88 22.45 8.16
N GLU A 153 33.74 21.22 8.66
CA GLU A 153 33.05 20.91 9.92
C GLU A 153 33.77 19.80 10.72
N PRO A 154 35.01 20.07 11.21
CA PRO A 154 35.87 19.03 11.79
C PRO A 154 35.29 18.35 13.04
N GLU A 155 34.47 19.05 13.84
CA GLU A 155 33.77 18.47 14.99
C GLU A 155 32.74 17.41 14.54
N GLN A 156 31.99 17.67 13.47
CA GLN A 156 31.05 16.69 12.91
C GLN A 156 31.78 15.51 12.28
N TYR A 157 32.94 15.75 11.67
CA TYR A 157 33.79 14.70 11.15
C TYR A 157 34.30 13.76 12.25
N GLN A 158 34.75 14.31 13.40
CA GLN A 158 35.13 13.48 14.55
C GLN A 158 33.95 12.67 15.09
N ALA A 159 32.77 13.28 15.25
CA ALA A 159 31.57 12.57 15.70
C ALA A 159 31.16 11.45 14.72
N LEU A 160 31.38 11.63 13.41
CA LEU A 160 31.16 10.59 12.41
C LEU A 160 32.12 9.40 12.62
N LEU A 161 33.41 9.68 12.82
CA LEU A 161 34.43 8.64 13.07
C LEU A 161 34.14 7.84 14.34
N GLU A 162 33.73 8.50 15.42
CA GLU A 162 33.37 7.83 16.67
C GLU A 162 32.17 6.89 16.50
N LYS A 163 31.13 7.35 15.80
CA LYS A 163 29.96 6.52 15.47
C LYS A 163 30.35 5.30 14.63
N GLU A 164 31.27 5.46 13.68
CA GLU A 164 31.77 4.35 12.85
C GLU A 164 32.59 3.35 13.68
N ALA A 165 33.43 3.83 14.59
CA ALA A 165 34.17 2.98 15.52
C ALA A 165 33.24 2.23 16.48
N GLU A 166 32.18 2.86 16.98
CA GLU A 166 31.16 2.21 17.81
C GLU A 166 30.41 1.14 17.02
N TYR A 167 29.99 1.45 15.78
CA TYR A 167 29.34 0.50 14.90
C TYR A 167 30.21 -0.73 14.62
N LEU A 168 31.50 -0.53 14.33
CA LEU A 168 32.43 -1.64 14.10
C LEU A 168 32.64 -2.50 15.36
N ARG A 169 32.68 -1.87 16.54
CA ARG A 169 32.73 -2.60 17.83
C ARG A 169 31.51 -3.48 18.03
N LYS A 170 30.30 -2.94 17.80
CA LYS A 170 29.04 -3.70 17.89
C LYS A 170 29.00 -4.84 16.87
N LEU A 171 29.36 -4.57 15.61
CA LEU A 171 29.41 -5.58 14.56
C LEU A 171 30.37 -6.73 14.90
N LYS A 172 31.53 -6.44 15.49
CA LYS A 172 32.47 -7.46 15.94
C LYS A 172 31.89 -8.31 17.08
N ALA A 173 31.19 -7.68 18.03
CA ALA A 173 30.52 -8.39 19.11
C ALA A 173 29.38 -9.30 18.59
N GLU A 174 28.57 -8.80 17.65
CA GLU A 174 27.50 -9.57 17.01
C GLU A 174 28.04 -10.78 16.22
N LYS A 175 29.13 -10.59 15.46
CA LYS A 175 29.81 -11.71 14.76
C LYS A 175 30.29 -12.77 15.75
N ARG A 176 30.96 -12.36 16.83
CA ARG A 176 31.42 -13.28 17.87
C ARG A 176 30.25 -14.01 18.54
N LEU A 177 29.15 -13.31 18.81
CA LEU A 177 27.94 -13.92 19.37
C LEU A 177 27.34 -14.96 18.41
N ALA A 178 27.28 -14.65 17.11
CA ALA A 178 26.80 -15.59 16.10
C ALA A 178 27.70 -16.81 15.94
N GLU A 179 29.02 -16.66 16.04
CA GLU A 179 29.99 -17.77 16.08
C GLU A 179 29.75 -18.65 17.30
N LEU A 180 29.66 -18.06 18.51
CA LEU A 180 29.37 -18.80 19.74
C LEU A 180 28.02 -19.52 19.69
N GLN A 181 26.99 -18.92 19.08
CA GLN A 181 25.69 -19.57 18.88
C GLN A 181 25.78 -20.76 17.93
N LYS A 182 26.61 -20.70 16.89
CA LYS A 182 26.85 -21.85 16.01
C LYS A 182 27.58 -22.97 16.76
N ASP A 183 28.60 -22.64 17.54
CA ASP A 183 29.36 -23.62 18.30
C ASP A 183 28.49 -24.28 19.38
N LEU A 184 27.67 -23.50 20.10
CA LEU A 184 26.64 -24.02 21.00
C LEU A 184 25.65 -24.93 20.28
N SER A 185 25.18 -24.56 19.09
CA SER A 185 24.24 -25.39 18.34
C SER A 185 24.85 -26.72 17.91
N LYS A 186 26.16 -26.77 17.60
CA LYS A 186 26.85 -28.03 17.28
C LYS A 186 26.97 -28.92 18.51
N LEU A 187 27.33 -28.34 19.66
CA LEU A 187 27.42 -29.05 20.94
C LEU A 187 26.07 -29.60 21.42
N VAL A 188 24.97 -28.86 21.21
CA VAL A 188 23.62 -29.28 21.63
C VAL A 188 23.05 -30.36 20.69
N ASN A 189 23.45 -30.38 19.42
CA ASN A 189 22.94 -31.32 18.43
C ASN A 189 23.79 -32.61 18.31
N ASN A 190 24.88 -32.74 19.09
CA ASN A 190 25.84 -33.87 19.01
C ASN A 190 26.34 -34.15 17.57
N ASP A 191 26.52 -33.10 16.77
CA ASP A 191 27.19 -33.21 15.48
C ASP A 191 28.70 -32.94 15.71
N GLU A 192 29.46 -34.00 16.01
CA GLU A 192 30.93 -34.04 15.83
C GLU A 192 31.28 -34.34 14.36
#